data_AF-A0A5L9WTA6-F1
#
_entry.id   AF-A0A5L9WTA6-F1
#
_cell.length_a   1.000
_cell.length_b   1.000
_cell.length_c   1.000
_cell.angle_alpha   90.00
_cell.angle_beta   90.00
_cell.angle_gamma   90.00
#
_symmetry.space_group_name_H-M   'P 1'
#
loop_
_entity.id
_entity.type
_entity.pdbx_description
1 polymer ?
#
loop_
_entity_poly.entity_id
_entity_poly.type
_entity_poly.pdbx_seq_one_letter_code
_entity_poly.pdbx_strand_id
1 'polypeptide(L)'
;MAIKVYIYKNGYYEQNLHYVLKWLSDIYNNIILLGYINKSSEIIDKTAFILYIDKKPNLKNINLKNAHLFTIKLLLSTLKKDNIDDYKDEDLAFNKALQISLFFSEIFQPKKPKFKKLMRICDNALNKINSHYINKMGKKIFDVGILYHKRDYKSHTYGIADNINKLNLKIIYCISSIDGSCPDEYKSLNPKVCLPWHILHHLSICKVFVTPSAGVFTRGNSKKFFISHAFLSGMNPECFKKLECTLSISSTIALEYLKKYGLDKYKVKLAKVGYPSLDCKLSQIKNIPKNPKNIFLSIDNNALIYESIEPLIKSLLDNNETIIFRPKPQHISNNLNTNFISKFKKYTNFIIDRKDVVDMDELLNCFLLISDYGSMLFTFAFATNRPALIFDPKKYYLKSSNPFYNKNLHLIAYDLDTGLKAVQEAKYADTKKIKNYLKTVIYNLGKSSEAIAKEIEGLTIE
;
A
#
# COMPACT_ATOMS: atom_id res chain seq x y z
N MET A 1 -33.85 -20.04 -8.87
CA MET A 1 -33.49 -19.23 -10.08
C MET A 1 -32.05 -18.78 -9.89
N ALA A 2 -31.12 -19.16 -10.78
CA ALA A 2 -29.71 -18.79 -10.65
C ALA A 2 -29.47 -17.36 -11.19
N ILE A 3 -28.96 -16.45 -10.35
CA ILE A 3 -28.63 -15.08 -10.77
C ILE A 3 -27.11 -15.02 -11.02
N LYS A 4 -26.71 -14.70 -12.26
CA LYS A 4 -25.32 -14.41 -12.61
C LYS A 4 -25.03 -12.92 -12.38
N VAL A 5 -24.10 -12.60 -11.50
CA VAL A 5 -23.60 -11.25 -11.24
C VAL A 5 -22.20 -11.14 -11.84
N TYR A 6 -21.96 -10.15 -12.71
CA TYR A 6 -20.65 -9.89 -13.31
C TYR A 6 -19.99 -8.70 -12.63
N ILE A 7 -18.74 -8.84 -12.21
CA ILE A 7 -17.98 -7.79 -11.53
C ILE A 7 -16.61 -7.63 -12.20
N TYR A 8 -16.26 -6.38 -12.47
CA TYR A 8 -15.01 -6.01 -13.12
C TYR A 8 -13.86 -6.04 -12.12
N LYS A 9 -12.74 -6.64 -12.51
CA LYS A 9 -11.59 -6.91 -11.66
C LYS A 9 -10.87 -5.61 -11.27
N ASN A 10 -10.83 -5.32 -9.97
CA ASN A 10 -9.78 -4.52 -9.33
C ASN A 10 -9.29 -5.35 -8.13
N GLY A 11 -7.99 -5.66 -8.04
CA GLY A 11 -7.45 -6.77 -7.22
C GLY A 11 -7.71 -6.74 -5.70
N TYR A 12 -8.18 -5.63 -5.14
CA TYR A 12 -8.58 -5.52 -3.73
C TYR A 12 -10.08 -5.81 -3.47
N TYR A 13 -10.88 -5.85 -4.52
CA TYR A 13 -12.35 -5.90 -4.46
C TYR A 13 -12.88 -7.34 -4.39
N GLU A 14 -12.10 -8.31 -4.87
CA GLU A 14 -12.49 -9.73 -4.99
C GLU A 14 -12.50 -10.45 -3.63
N GLN A 15 -11.50 -10.21 -2.77
CA GLN A 15 -11.44 -10.77 -1.42
C GLN A 15 -12.60 -10.26 -0.55
N ASN A 16 -12.82 -8.95 -0.52
CA ASN A 16 -13.89 -8.35 0.27
C ASN A 16 -15.25 -8.88 -0.17
N LEU A 17 -15.53 -8.94 -1.47
CA LEU A 17 -16.80 -9.43 -1.96
C LEU A 17 -17.03 -10.92 -1.67
N HIS A 18 -16.00 -11.77 -1.78
CA HIS A 18 -16.11 -13.18 -1.40
C HIS A 18 -16.54 -13.34 0.07
N TYR A 19 -15.93 -12.59 0.98
CA TYR A 19 -16.32 -12.60 2.40
C TYR A 19 -17.75 -12.13 2.64
N VAL A 20 -18.20 -11.15 1.86
CA VAL A 20 -19.55 -10.57 1.97
C VAL A 20 -20.62 -11.53 1.50
N LEU A 21 -20.36 -12.23 0.38
CA LEU A 21 -21.30 -13.20 -0.15
C LEU A 21 -21.35 -14.47 0.71
N LYS A 22 -20.22 -14.86 1.32
CA LYS A 22 -20.17 -15.94 2.32
C LYS A 22 -20.95 -15.58 3.58
N TRP A 23 -20.74 -14.39 4.13
CA TRP A 23 -21.47 -13.92 5.31
C TRP A 23 -22.99 -13.78 5.09
N LEU A 24 -23.42 -13.31 3.91
CA LEU A 24 -24.84 -13.29 3.54
C LEU A 24 -25.45 -14.69 3.41
N SER A 25 -24.65 -15.68 2.98
CA SER A 25 -25.03 -17.10 2.95
C SER A 25 -25.19 -17.67 4.36
N ASP A 26 -24.31 -17.29 5.29
CA ASP A 26 -24.33 -17.76 6.67
C ASP A 26 -25.51 -17.18 7.48
N ILE A 27 -25.94 -15.94 7.21
CA ILE A 27 -27.07 -15.28 7.91
C ILE A 27 -28.42 -15.64 7.32
N TYR A 28 -28.50 -15.75 6.01
CA TYR A 28 -29.74 -16.09 5.33
C TYR A 28 -29.65 -17.53 4.85
N ASN A 29 -30.33 -18.45 5.56
CA ASN A 29 -30.46 -19.88 5.21
C ASN A 29 -30.96 -20.16 3.77
N ASN A 30 -31.32 -19.13 3.00
CA ASN A 30 -31.83 -19.22 1.64
C ASN A 30 -30.86 -18.66 0.58
N ILE A 31 -29.63 -18.24 0.95
CA ILE A 31 -28.60 -17.78 0.02
C ILE A 31 -27.52 -18.86 -0.05
N ILE A 32 -27.39 -19.51 -1.20
CA ILE A 32 -26.34 -20.52 -1.45
C ILE A 32 -25.34 -19.93 -2.43
N LEU A 33 -24.05 -19.89 -2.03
CA LEU A 33 -22.96 -19.49 -2.90
C LEU A 33 -22.54 -20.68 -3.78
N LEU A 34 -22.97 -20.73 -5.04
CA LEU A 34 -22.77 -21.91 -5.91
C LEU A 34 -21.43 -21.96 -6.67
N GLY A 35 -20.48 -21.07 -6.36
CA GLY A 35 -19.09 -21.24 -6.80
C GLY A 35 -18.46 -20.09 -7.61
N TYR A 36 -17.15 -20.23 -7.78
CA TYR A 36 -16.18 -19.32 -8.40
C TYR A 36 -15.87 -19.79 -9.82
N ILE A 37 -16.04 -18.92 -10.83
CA ILE A 37 -15.58 -19.22 -12.20
C ILE A 37 -14.62 -18.12 -12.64
N ASN A 38 -13.34 -18.44 -12.68
CA ASN A 38 -12.31 -17.63 -13.33
C ASN A 38 -12.26 -18.03 -14.81
N LYS A 39 -12.82 -17.20 -15.69
CA LYS A 39 -12.57 -17.34 -17.13
C LYS A 39 -11.53 -16.32 -17.55
N SER A 40 -10.28 -16.77 -17.61
CA SER A 40 -9.22 -16.05 -18.31
C SER A 40 -9.40 -16.21 -19.81
N SER A 41 -9.93 -15.17 -20.46
CA SER A 41 -9.75 -15.01 -21.90
C SER A 41 -9.83 -13.51 -22.20
N GLU A 42 -8.65 -12.96 -22.49
CA GLU A 42 -8.33 -11.77 -23.27
C GLU A 42 -9.32 -10.58 -23.25
N ILE A 43 -8.74 -9.44 -22.83
CA ILE A 43 -9.18 -8.04 -22.98
C ILE A 43 -10.18 -7.50 -21.95
N ILE A 44 -10.99 -8.31 -21.25
CA ILE A 44 -11.69 -7.86 -20.02
C ILE A 44 -11.83 -9.04 -19.05
N ASP A 45 -10.99 -9.09 -18.01
CA ASP A 45 -11.15 -10.06 -16.91
C ASP A 45 -12.46 -9.77 -16.15
N LYS A 46 -13.49 -10.59 -16.41
CA LYS A 46 -14.79 -10.55 -15.74
C LYS A 46 -14.84 -11.67 -14.69
N THR A 47 -14.93 -11.30 -13.42
CA THR A 47 -15.26 -12.27 -12.35
C THR A 47 -16.78 -12.41 -12.28
N ALA A 48 -17.31 -13.63 -12.41
CA ALA A 48 -18.73 -13.90 -12.26
C ALA A 48 -19.01 -14.56 -10.90
N PHE A 49 -19.95 -14.02 -10.14
CA PHE A 49 -20.50 -14.63 -8.92
C PHE A 49 -21.91 -15.14 -9.22
N ILE A 50 -22.19 -16.40 -8.90
CA ILE A 50 -23.54 -16.98 -9.01
C ILE A 50 -24.17 -16.92 -7.62
N LEU A 51 -25.21 -16.08 -7.47
CA LEU A 51 -26.02 -16.01 -6.26
C LEU A 51 -27.27 -16.88 -6.47
N TYR A 52 -27.44 -17.92 -5.66
CA TYR A 52 -28.68 -18.71 -5.63
C TYR A 52 -29.53 -18.27 -4.45
N ILE A 53 -30.78 -17.87 -4.70
CA ILE A 53 -31.77 -17.52 -3.68
C ILE A 53 -32.92 -18.52 -3.80
N ASP A 54 -33.14 -19.31 -2.74
CA ASP A 54 -33.98 -20.51 -2.79
C ASP A 54 -35.49 -20.21 -2.68
N LYS A 55 -35.91 -19.20 -1.90
CA LYS A 55 -37.33 -18.83 -1.78
C LYS A 55 -37.69 -17.69 -2.71
N LYS A 56 -38.54 -17.95 -3.71
CA LYS A 56 -39.13 -16.98 -4.66
C LYS A 56 -39.53 -15.67 -3.96
N PRO A 57 -38.72 -14.60 -4.00
CA PRO A 57 -39.28 -13.26 -3.95
C PRO A 57 -40.03 -13.09 -5.29
N ASN A 58 -41.07 -12.26 -5.34
CA ASN A 58 -41.72 -11.97 -6.61
C ASN A 58 -40.76 -11.10 -7.47
N LEU A 59 -39.84 -11.77 -8.18
CA LEU A 59 -38.65 -11.22 -8.83
C LEU A 59 -38.93 -10.58 -10.20
N LYS A 60 -40.19 -10.56 -10.66
CA LYS A 60 -40.58 -9.99 -11.97
C LYS A 60 -40.21 -8.50 -12.13
N ASN A 61 -39.85 -7.80 -11.05
CA ASN A 61 -39.48 -6.38 -11.06
C ASN A 61 -37.99 -6.08 -10.79
N ILE A 62 -37.10 -7.08 -10.66
CA ILE A 62 -35.67 -6.81 -10.46
C ILE A 62 -34.96 -6.71 -11.81
N ASN A 63 -34.94 -5.49 -12.34
CA ASN A 63 -34.06 -5.12 -13.45
C ASN A 63 -32.59 -5.28 -13.02
N LEU A 64 -31.82 -6.13 -13.71
CA LEU A 64 -30.40 -6.46 -13.41
C LEU A 64 -29.47 -5.23 -13.39
N LYS A 65 -29.84 -4.11 -14.03
CA LYS A 65 -29.16 -2.81 -13.85
C LYS A 65 -29.22 -2.26 -12.42
N ASN A 66 -30.08 -2.84 -11.57
CA ASN A 66 -30.34 -2.44 -10.18
C ASN A 66 -29.99 -3.54 -9.16
N ALA A 67 -29.24 -4.58 -9.51
CA ALA A 67 -28.84 -5.64 -8.57
C ALA A 67 -28.09 -5.09 -7.33
N HIS A 68 -27.27 -4.05 -7.53
CA HIS A 68 -26.62 -3.30 -6.44
C HIS A 68 -27.64 -2.68 -5.47
N LEU A 69 -28.77 -2.18 -5.97
CA LEU A 69 -29.86 -1.62 -5.14
C LEU A 69 -30.57 -2.70 -4.32
N PHE A 70 -30.57 -3.96 -4.77
CA PHE A 70 -31.11 -5.09 -4.00
C PHE A 70 -30.16 -5.49 -2.86
N THR A 71 -28.86 -5.64 -3.13
CA THR A 71 -27.84 -5.86 -2.09
C THR A 71 -27.84 -4.73 -1.06
N ILE A 72 -27.95 -3.48 -1.53
CA ILE A 72 -28.11 -2.30 -0.68
C ILE A 72 -29.41 -2.38 0.13
N LYS A 73 -30.56 -2.71 -0.47
CA LYS A 73 -31.82 -2.86 0.27
C LYS A 73 -31.78 -3.97 1.32
N LEU A 74 -31.09 -5.08 1.02
CA LEU A 74 -30.90 -6.18 1.96
C LEU A 74 -30.03 -5.72 3.13
N LEU A 75 -28.89 -5.08 2.87
CA LEU A 75 -28.06 -4.46 3.90
C LEU A 75 -28.81 -3.42 4.74
N LEU A 76 -29.59 -2.57 4.08
CA LEU A 76 -30.45 -1.59 4.75
C LEU A 76 -31.56 -2.23 5.57
N SER A 77 -32.00 -3.44 5.22
CA SER A 77 -32.97 -4.20 6.00
C SER A 77 -32.32 -4.87 7.20
N THR A 78 -31.08 -5.33 7.09
CA THR A 78 -30.26 -5.83 8.20
C THR A 78 -29.93 -4.70 9.18
N LEU A 79 -29.54 -3.53 8.68
CA LEU A 79 -29.29 -2.32 9.51
C LEU A 79 -30.57 -1.68 10.10
N LYS A 80 -31.77 -2.10 9.65
CA LYS A 80 -33.06 -1.58 10.11
C LYS A 80 -33.84 -2.53 11.01
N LYS A 81 -33.65 -3.84 10.87
CA LYS A 81 -34.42 -4.85 11.60
C LYS A 81 -33.99 -4.99 13.05
N ASP A 82 -32.76 -4.58 13.33
CA ASP A 82 -32.16 -4.68 14.65
C ASP A 82 -31.81 -3.25 15.06
N ASN A 83 -32.22 -2.83 16.26
CA ASN A 83 -31.79 -1.54 16.79
C ASN A 83 -30.25 -1.56 16.78
N ILE A 84 -29.65 -0.61 16.07
CA ILE A 84 -28.18 -0.44 16.06
C ILE A 84 -27.63 -0.31 17.50
N ASP A 85 -28.49 0.08 18.44
CA ASP A 85 -28.17 0.25 19.86
C ASP A 85 -28.01 -1.10 20.60
N ASP A 86 -28.44 -2.23 20.01
CA ASP A 86 -28.31 -3.59 20.57
C ASP A 86 -27.01 -4.29 20.16
N TYR A 87 -26.32 -3.80 19.12
CA TYR A 87 -25.05 -4.38 18.67
C TYR A 87 -23.88 -3.83 19.50
N LYS A 88 -23.13 -4.74 20.14
CA LYS A 88 -21.90 -4.37 20.84
C LYS A 88 -20.74 -4.26 19.83
N ASP A 89 -19.74 -3.45 20.15
CA ASP A 89 -18.49 -3.23 19.37
C ASP A 89 -17.81 -4.51 18.83
N GLU A 90 -18.07 -5.64 19.48
CA GLU A 90 -17.50 -6.95 19.18
C GLU A 90 -18.29 -7.74 18.13
N ASP A 91 -19.46 -7.25 17.71
CA ASP A 91 -20.26 -7.92 16.69
C ASP A 91 -19.64 -7.73 15.31
N LEU A 92 -18.80 -8.70 14.97
CA LEU A 92 -18.20 -8.92 13.65
C LEU A 92 -19.21 -8.72 12.51
N ALA A 93 -20.49 -9.01 12.74
CA ALA A 93 -21.60 -8.80 11.81
C ALA A 93 -21.88 -7.31 11.51
N PHE A 94 -21.91 -6.44 12.52
CA PHE A 94 -22.13 -5.00 12.36
C PHE A 94 -20.94 -4.33 11.67
N ASN A 95 -19.71 -4.65 12.09
CA ASN A 95 -18.49 -4.16 11.46
C ASN A 95 -18.40 -4.59 9.97
N LYS A 96 -18.77 -5.84 9.65
CA LYS A 96 -18.87 -6.32 8.27
C LYS A 96 -19.97 -5.62 7.47
N ALA A 97 -21.16 -5.41 8.06
CA ALA A 97 -22.26 -4.71 7.38
C ALA A 97 -21.90 -3.25 7.06
N LEU A 98 -21.21 -2.56 7.97
CA LEU A 98 -20.72 -1.22 7.72
C LEU A 98 -19.60 -1.21 6.67
N GLN A 99 -18.66 -2.16 6.74
CA GLN A 99 -17.60 -2.34 5.73
C GLN A 99 -18.16 -2.42 4.32
N ILE A 100 -19.19 -3.24 4.16
CA ILE A 100 -19.88 -3.41 2.89
C ILE A 100 -20.55 -2.10 2.46
N SER A 101 -21.26 -1.45 3.39
CA SER A 101 -21.99 -0.21 3.11
C SER A 101 -21.06 0.93 2.68
N LEU A 102 -19.88 1.05 3.30
CA LEU A 102 -18.86 2.05 2.98
C LEU A 102 -18.17 1.73 1.66
N PHE A 103 -17.84 0.47 1.41
CA PHE A 103 -17.34 0.00 0.11
C PHE A 103 -18.31 0.34 -1.05
N PHE A 104 -19.61 0.09 -0.88
CA PHE A 104 -20.62 0.48 -1.87
C PHE A 104 -20.78 2.01 -1.98
N SER A 105 -20.56 2.75 -0.90
CA SER A 105 -20.63 4.22 -0.93
C SER A 105 -19.52 4.85 -1.80
N GLU A 106 -18.31 4.29 -1.74
CA GLU A 106 -17.13 4.75 -2.49
C GLU A 106 -17.24 4.42 -3.99
N ILE A 107 -17.77 3.24 -4.33
CA ILE A 107 -17.89 2.77 -5.72
C ILE A 107 -18.98 3.53 -6.49
N PHE A 108 -20.13 3.79 -5.87
CA PHE A 108 -21.33 4.12 -6.64
C PHE A 108 -21.53 5.60 -6.98
N GLN A 109 -20.70 6.51 -6.44
CA GLN A 109 -20.75 7.97 -6.58
C GLN A 109 -22.14 8.63 -6.41
N PRO A 110 -22.24 9.79 -5.76
CA PRO A 110 -23.51 10.39 -5.30
C PRO A 110 -24.48 10.88 -6.39
N LYS A 111 -24.23 10.61 -7.68
CA LYS A 111 -24.96 11.21 -8.82
C LYS A 111 -26.39 10.71 -9.00
N LYS A 112 -26.80 9.57 -8.40
CA LYS A 112 -28.21 9.11 -8.48
C LYS A 112 -28.95 9.28 -7.15
N PRO A 113 -30.20 9.79 -7.15
CA PRO A 113 -31.00 10.04 -5.93
C PRO A 113 -31.13 8.83 -4.99
N LYS A 114 -31.17 7.62 -5.52
CA LYS A 114 -31.26 6.38 -4.72
C LYS A 114 -30.01 6.12 -3.88
N PHE A 115 -28.82 6.57 -4.32
CA PHE A 115 -27.59 6.46 -3.54
C PHE A 115 -27.52 7.55 -2.45
N LYS A 116 -28.15 8.72 -2.62
CA LYS A 116 -28.23 9.73 -1.55
C LYS A 116 -28.86 9.19 -0.26
N LYS A 117 -29.89 8.35 -0.38
CA LYS A 117 -30.53 7.70 0.78
C LYS A 117 -29.60 6.69 1.45
N LEU A 118 -28.85 5.91 0.68
CA LEU A 118 -27.83 5.00 1.21
C LEU A 118 -26.72 5.79 1.91
N MET A 119 -26.19 6.83 1.28
CA MET A 119 -25.16 7.70 1.87
C MET A 119 -25.60 8.21 3.24
N ARG A 120 -26.82 8.74 3.36
CA ARG A 120 -27.36 9.19 4.66
C ARG A 120 -27.38 8.10 5.72
N ILE A 121 -27.66 6.86 5.34
CA ILE A 121 -27.70 5.73 6.29
C ILE A 121 -26.28 5.34 6.70
N CYS A 122 -25.34 5.27 5.74
CA CYS A 122 -23.92 5.08 6.05
C CYS A 122 -23.39 6.22 6.94
N ASP A 123 -23.78 7.46 6.68
CA ASP A 123 -23.39 8.64 7.45
C ASP A 123 -23.90 8.55 8.88
N ASN A 124 -25.17 8.18 9.08
CA ASN A 124 -25.74 7.99 10.40
C ASN A 124 -25.05 6.85 11.17
N ALA A 125 -24.76 5.73 10.52
CA ALA A 125 -24.05 4.61 11.15
C ALA A 125 -22.62 4.99 11.53
N LEU A 126 -21.90 5.69 10.65
CA LEU A 126 -20.58 6.24 10.94
C LEU A 126 -20.61 7.23 12.11
N ASN A 127 -21.60 8.13 12.16
CA ASN A 127 -21.75 9.07 13.25
C ASN A 127 -21.98 8.34 14.59
N LYS A 128 -22.82 7.30 14.61
CA LYS A 128 -23.03 6.47 15.81
C LYS A 128 -21.75 5.81 16.28
N ILE A 129 -20.96 5.22 15.37
CA ILE A 129 -19.67 4.60 15.69
C ILE A 129 -18.69 5.63 16.23
N ASN A 130 -18.62 6.80 15.58
CA ASN A 130 -17.77 7.88 16.05
C ASN A 130 -18.16 8.31 17.48
N SER A 131 -19.44 8.54 17.75
CA SER A 131 -19.95 8.84 19.09
C SER A 131 -19.63 7.74 20.11
N HIS A 132 -19.76 6.46 19.71
CA HIS A 132 -19.41 5.32 20.56
C HIS A 132 -17.94 5.40 20.99
N TYR A 133 -17.01 5.50 20.03
CA TYR A 133 -15.58 5.53 20.35
C TYR A 133 -15.16 6.81 21.08
N ILE A 134 -15.76 7.97 20.79
CA ILE A 134 -15.55 9.19 21.57
C ILE A 134 -15.96 8.96 23.03
N ASN A 135 -17.14 8.37 23.27
CA ASN A 135 -17.62 8.08 24.63
C ASN A 135 -16.76 7.03 25.34
N LYS A 136 -16.36 5.95 24.65
CA LYS A 136 -15.47 4.90 25.15
C LYS A 136 -14.11 5.46 25.57
N MET A 137 -13.63 6.49 24.88
CA MET A 137 -12.41 7.22 25.22
C MET A 137 -12.63 8.31 26.28
N GLY A 138 -13.80 8.34 26.94
CA GLY A 138 -14.12 9.31 27.99
C GLY A 138 -14.32 10.74 27.47
N LYS A 139 -14.85 10.87 26.24
CA LYS A 139 -15.03 12.15 25.51
C LYS A 139 -13.72 12.92 25.28
N LYS A 140 -12.57 12.24 25.36
CA LYS A 140 -11.26 12.83 25.07
C LYS A 140 -11.03 12.87 23.57
N ILE A 141 -10.73 14.05 23.05
CA ILE A 141 -10.18 14.22 21.71
C ILE A 141 -8.66 14.15 21.83
N PHE A 142 -8.05 13.26 21.05
CA PHE A 142 -6.60 13.12 20.97
C PHE A 142 -6.01 14.20 20.06
N ASP A 143 -4.75 14.55 20.27
CA ASP A 143 -4.08 15.49 19.37
C ASP A 143 -3.74 14.77 18.06
N VAL A 144 -3.23 13.53 18.15
CA VAL A 144 -2.76 12.77 16.98
C VAL A 144 -3.27 11.33 16.98
N GLY A 145 -3.84 10.90 15.85
CA GLY A 145 -4.12 9.49 15.56
C GLY A 145 -3.14 8.92 14.54
N ILE A 146 -2.45 7.81 14.87
CA ILE A 146 -1.45 7.20 13.98
C ILE A 146 -1.96 5.85 13.47
N LEU A 147 -2.04 5.69 12.14
CA LEU A 147 -2.49 4.45 11.51
C LEU A 147 -1.37 3.40 11.44
N TYR A 148 -1.63 2.24 12.05
CA TYR A 148 -0.86 1.01 11.88
C TYR A 148 -1.69 -0.01 11.09
N HIS A 149 -1.12 -0.63 10.06
CA HIS A 149 -1.78 -1.65 9.24
C HIS A 149 -0.89 -2.88 9.09
N LYS A 150 -1.49 -4.06 8.98
CA LYS A 150 -0.82 -5.37 8.82
C LYS A 150 0.08 -5.49 7.57
N ARG A 151 0.06 -4.53 6.65
CA ARG A 151 0.90 -4.53 5.43
C ARG A 151 1.96 -3.44 5.59
N ASP A 152 3.15 -3.80 6.07
CA ASP A 152 4.43 -3.07 6.01
C ASP A 152 4.52 -1.59 6.41
N TYR A 153 3.49 -0.99 7.01
CA TYR A 153 3.48 0.43 7.38
C TYR A 153 4.31 0.80 8.62
N LYS A 154 4.81 -0.20 9.36
CA LYS A 154 5.63 0.02 10.56
C LYS A 154 6.91 0.79 10.22
N SER A 155 7.55 0.51 9.08
CA SER A 155 8.75 1.25 8.67
C SER A 155 8.42 2.70 8.30
N HIS A 156 7.29 2.95 7.64
CA HIS A 156 6.87 4.29 7.21
C HIS A 156 6.45 5.20 8.36
N THR A 157 6.06 4.63 9.49
CA THR A 157 5.69 5.35 10.72
C THR A 157 6.76 5.30 11.80
N TYR A 158 7.95 4.77 11.48
CA TYR A 158 9.05 4.54 12.41
C TYR A 158 9.41 5.80 13.20
N GLY A 159 9.49 5.69 14.53
CA GLY A 159 9.90 6.77 15.43
C GLY A 159 8.98 8.00 15.48
N ILE A 160 7.86 8.03 14.74
CA ILE A 160 6.95 9.19 14.74
C ILE A 160 6.26 9.32 16.09
N ALA A 161 5.69 8.24 16.61
CA ALA A 161 5.01 8.24 17.91
C ALA A 161 5.94 8.71 19.04
N ASP A 162 7.18 8.20 19.07
CA ASP A 162 8.17 8.58 20.08
C ASP A 162 8.50 10.07 20.05
N ASN A 163 8.64 10.65 18.84
CA ASN A 163 8.92 12.08 18.71
C ASN A 163 7.70 12.96 19.01
N ILE A 164 6.48 12.49 18.73
CA ILE A 164 5.26 13.18 19.13
C ILE A 164 5.09 13.18 20.66
N ASN A 165 5.40 12.06 21.32
CA ASN A 165 5.36 11.98 22.78
C ASN A 165 6.32 12.99 23.44
N LYS A 166 7.50 13.24 22.86
CA LYS A 166 8.43 14.28 23.33
C LYS A 166 7.85 15.71 23.24
N LEU A 167 6.86 15.92 22.39
CA LEU A 167 6.13 17.20 22.25
C LEU A 167 4.91 17.27 23.19
N ASN A 168 4.72 16.30 24.08
CA ASN A 168 3.60 16.22 25.02
C ASN A 168 2.20 16.18 24.35
N LEU A 169 2.12 15.77 23.08
CA LEU A 169 0.86 15.60 22.36
C LEU A 169 0.22 14.26 22.69
N LYS A 170 -1.11 14.24 22.86
CA LYS A 170 -1.86 13.01 23.19
C LYS A 170 -2.05 12.16 21.94
N ILE A 171 -1.49 10.95 21.95
CA ILE A 171 -1.57 10.00 20.84
C ILE A 171 -2.68 8.97 21.06
N ILE A 172 -3.36 8.59 19.98
CA ILE A 172 -4.14 7.36 19.87
C ILE A 172 -3.62 6.48 18.74
N TYR A 173 -3.43 5.19 19.03
CA TYR A 173 -2.98 4.21 18.05
C TYR A 173 -4.18 3.61 17.30
N CYS A 174 -4.26 3.85 16.00
CA CYS A 174 -5.33 3.36 15.13
C CYS A 174 -4.86 2.11 14.40
N ILE A 175 -5.25 0.93 14.87
CA ILE A 175 -4.76 -0.35 14.38
C ILE A 175 -5.77 -0.98 13.44
N SER A 176 -5.37 -1.15 12.18
CA SER A 176 -6.19 -1.76 11.15
C SER A 176 -5.97 -3.26 11.02
N SER A 177 -7.06 -4.01 11.13
CA SER A 177 -7.16 -5.44 10.80
C SER A 177 -8.45 -5.72 10.03
N ILE A 178 -8.49 -6.82 9.25
CA ILE A 178 -9.65 -7.12 8.40
C ILE A 178 -10.93 -7.33 9.22
N ASP A 179 -10.79 -7.93 10.40
CA ASP A 179 -11.87 -8.32 11.30
C ASP A 179 -12.02 -7.38 12.51
N GLY A 180 -11.18 -6.34 12.63
CA GLY A 180 -11.17 -5.43 13.78
C GLY A 180 -10.40 -5.97 14.99
N SER A 181 -9.83 -7.17 14.92
CA SER A 181 -8.98 -7.71 15.99
C SER A 181 -7.69 -6.91 16.19
N CYS A 182 -7.14 -6.92 17.41
CA CYS A 182 -5.83 -6.34 17.71
C CYS A 182 -4.74 -7.40 17.50
N PRO A 183 -3.84 -7.25 16.51
CA PRO A 183 -2.67 -8.13 16.39
C PRO A 183 -1.84 -8.11 17.68
N ASP A 184 -1.23 -9.25 18.01
CA ASP A 184 -0.46 -9.42 19.25
C ASP A 184 0.64 -8.36 19.41
N GLU A 185 1.31 -8.02 18.32
CA GLU A 185 2.38 -7.01 18.28
C GLU A 185 1.93 -5.59 18.68
N TYR A 186 0.62 -5.30 18.67
CA TYR A 186 0.07 -4.00 19.05
C TYR A 186 -0.75 -4.04 20.34
N LYS A 187 -0.86 -5.18 21.02
CA LYS A 187 -1.66 -5.32 22.25
C LYS A 187 -1.16 -4.41 23.37
N SER A 188 0.14 -4.16 23.46
CA SER A 188 0.74 -3.28 24.47
C SER A 188 0.47 -1.79 24.24
N LEU A 189 0.06 -1.39 23.03
CA LEU A 189 -0.21 0.02 22.72
C LEU A 189 -1.46 0.51 23.45
N ASN A 190 -1.37 1.68 24.09
CA ASN A 190 -2.47 2.31 24.81
C ASN A 190 -2.30 3.84 24.78
N PRO A 191 -3.37 4.63 24.53
CA PRO A 191 -4.70 4.23 24.10
C PRO A 191 -4.75 3.79 22.63
N LYS A 192 -5.58 2.80 22.31
CA LYS A 192 -5.70 2.25 20.96
C LYS A 192 -7.15 1.97 20.55
N VAL A 193 -7.38 1.96 19.25
CA VAL A 193 -8.62 1.47 18.61
C VAL A 193 -8.24 0.45 17.56
N CYS A 194 -8.90 -0.70 17.58
CA CYS A 194 -8.72 -1.77 16.60
C CYS A 194 -10.01 -1.91 15.81
N LEU A 195 -9.91 -1.61 14.52
CA LEU A 195 -11.07 -1.58 13.63
C LEU A 195 -10.61 -1.87 12.21
N PRO A 196 -11.51 -2.31 11.33
CA PRO A 196 -11.24 -2.33 9.91
C PRO A 196 -10.83 -0.96 9.36
N TRP A 197 -9.83 -0.94 8.46
CA TRP A 197 -9.21 0.28 7.92
C TRP A 197 -10.21 1.33 7.43
N HIS A 198 -11.27 0.90 6.75
CA HIS A 198 -12.27 1.79 6.17
C HIS A 198 -13.12 2.48 7.25
N ILE A 199 -13.24 1.92 8.47
CA ILE A 199 -13.92 2.57 9.60
C ILE A 199 -13.00 3.58 10.28
N LEU A 200 -11.74 3.19 10.52
CA LEU A 200 -10.74 4.04 11.20
C LEU A 200 -10.60 5.41 10.55
N HIS A 201 -10.69 5.47 9.23
CA HIS A 201 -10.59 6.70 8.45
C HIS A 201 -11.73 7.70 8.74
N HIS A 202 -12.87 7.20 9.22
CA HIS A 202 -14.05 8.01 9.49
C HIS A 202 -14.20 8.42 10.95
N LEU A 203 -13.30 7.99 11.84
CA LEU A 203 -13.33 8.41 13.23
C LEU A 203 -12.81 9.84 13.38
N SER A 204 -13.58 10.70 14.05
CA SER A 204 -13.17 12.06 14.43
C SER A 204 -12.73 12.10 15.90
N ILE A 205 -11.84 11.19 16.28
CA ILE A 205 -11.33 11.05 17.66
C ILE A 205 -10.00 11.80 17.88
N CYS A 206 -9.44 12.39 16.83
CA CYS A 206 -8.18 13.13 16.90
C CYS A 206 -8.19 14.40 16.03
N LYS A 207 -7.35 15.38 16.37
CA LYS A 207 -7.18 16.61 15.57
C LYS A 207 -6.43 16.35 14.26
N VAL A 208 -5.35 15.57 14.30
CA VAL A 208 -4.55 15.21 13.13
C VAL A 208 -4.49 13.69 12.96
N PHE A 209 -4.86 13.20 11.79
CA PHE A 209 -4.77 11.78 11.43
C PHE A 209 -3.58 11.53 10.50
N VAL A 210 -2.63 10.73 10.98
CA VAL A 210 -1.38 10.38 10.30
C VAL A 210 -1.53 9.04 9.61
N THR A 211 -1.33 9.01 8.29
CA THR A 211 -1.56 7.79 7.51
C THR A 211 -0.62 7.65 6.31
N PRO A 212 -0.11 6.43 6.03
CA PRO A 212 0.66 6.15 4.82
C PRO A 212 -0.21 5.80 3.59
N SER A 213 -1.54 5.88 3.71
CA SER A 213 -2.48 5.53 2.63
C SER A 213 -3.18 6.75 2.01
N ALA A 214 -3.10 6.84 0.68
CA ALA A 214 -3.65 7.96 -0.07
C ALA A 214 -5.18 7.91 -0.12
N GLY A 215 -5.76 6.71 -0.15
CA GLY A 215 -7.21 6.49 -0.20
C GLY A 215 -7.95 6.75 1.11
N VAL A 216 -7.29 7.29 2.13
CA VAL A 216 -7.91 7.66 3.41
C VAL A 216 -8.64 8.99 3.27
N PHE A 217 -9.94 9.01 3.47
CA PHE A 217 -10.72 10.25 3.64
C PHE A 217 -10.97 10.48 5.13
N THR A 218 -10.63 11.64 5.66
CA THR A 218 -11.04 12.03 7.02
C THR A 218 -12.43 12.65 6.98
N ARG A 219 -13.24 12.40 8.03
CA ARG A 219 -14.52 13.08 8.26
C ARG A 219 -14.43 14.00 9.47
N GLY A 220 -15.22 15.07 9.45
CA GLY A 220 -15.22 16.10 10.51
C GLY A 220 -14.03 17.06 10.37
N ASN A 221 -13.61 17.64 11.49
CA ASN A 221 -12.56 18.66 11.54
C ASN A 221 -11.13 18.08 11.63
N SER A 222 -10.98 16.75 11.53
CA SER A 222 -9.67 16.10 11.60
C SER A 222 -8.85 16.39 10.34
N LYS A 223 -7.71 17.06 10.52
CA LYS A 223 -6.72 17.29 9.46
C LYS A 223 -6.01 15.99 9.12
N LYS A 224 -5.57 15.85 7.87
CA LYS A 224 -4.84 14.66 7.39
C LYS A 224 -3.38 14.98 7.15
N PHE A 225 -2.49 14.19 7.75
CA PHE A 225 -1.07 14.15 7.42
C PHE A 225 -0.75 12.83 6.70
N PHE A 226 -0.47 12.92 5.40
CA PHE A 226 -0.20 11.76 4.57
C PHE A 226 1.31 11.52 4.45
N ILE A 227 1.73 10.32 4.86
CA ILE A 227 3.10 9.84 4.73
C ILE A 227 3.23 9.09 3.41
N SER A 228 4.17 9.46 2.55
CA SER A 228 4.41 8.69 1.33
C SER A 228 4.98 7.32 1.67
N HIS A 229 4.30 6.24 1.27
CA HIS A 229 4.78 4.86 1.43
C HIS A 229 5.84 4.46 0.39
N ALA A 230 6.19 5.35 -0.54
CA ALA A 230 7.24 5.14 -1.52
C ALA A 230 8.12 6.39 -1.62
N PHE A 231 9.42 6.19 -1.85
CA PHE A 231 10.37 7.30 -1.97
C PHE A 231 10.00 8.26 -3.11
N LEU A 232 9.77 7.68 -4.30
CA LEU A 232 9.02 8.29 -5.39
C LEU A 232 7.71 7.51 -5.48
N SER A 233 6.63 8.08 -4.96
CA SER A 233 5.33 7.46 -5.20
C SER A 233 5.04 7.65 -6.69
N GLY A 234 4.88 6.57 -7.45
CA GLY A 234 4.29 6.63 -8.80
C GLY A 234 2.80 7.00 -8.75
N MET A 235 2.38 7.74 -7.71
CA MET A 235 1.00 8.16 -7.54
C MET A 235 0.71 9.17 -8.65
N ASN A 236 -0.30 8.84 -9.45
CA ASN A 236 -0.93 9.80 -10.32
C ASN A 236 -1.34 11.01 -9.45
N PRO A 237 -0.88 12.24 -9.74
CA PRO A 237 -1.26 13.43 -8.99
C PRO A 237 -2.76 13.66 -8.91
N GLU A 238 -3.54 13.10 -9.85
CA GLU A 238 -5.00 13.10 -9.77
C GLU A 238 -5.54 12.44 -8.49
N CYS A 239 -4.78 11.52 -7.87
CA CYS A 239 -5.11 10.99 -6.55
C CYS A 239 -5.20 12.10 -5.48
N PHE A 240 -4.49 13.21 -5.65
CA PHE A 240 -4.52 14.35 -4.75
C PHE A 240 -5.60 15.39 -5.10
N LYS A 241 -6.27 15.27 -6.26
CA LYS A 241 -7.32 16.21 -6.70
C LYS A 241 -8.47 16.38 -5.70
N LYS A 242 -8.69 15.38 -4.85
CA LYS A 242 -9.76 15.34 -3.85
C LYS A 242 -9.26 15.30 -2.41
N LEU A 243 -7.94 15.42 -2.18
CA LEU A 243 -7.34 15.27 -0.86
C LEU A 243 -6.91 16.65 -0.33
N GLU A 244 -7.66 17.18 0.62
CA GLU A 244 -7.20 18.26 1.48
C GLU A 244 -6.30 17.64 2.56
N CYS A 245 -4.98 17.75 2.39
CA CYS A 245 -4.02 17.15 3.30
C CYS A 245 -2.66 17.84 3.27
N THR A 246 -1.88 17.59 4.32
CA THR A 246 -0.43 17.79 4.30
C THR A 246 0.26 16.52 3.82
N LEU A 247 1.05 16.61 2.76
CA LEU A 247 1.80 15.51 2.17
C LEU A 247 3.27 15.59 2.59
N SER A 248 3.80 14.50 3.15
CA SER A 248 5.24 14.34 3.40
C SER A 248 6.02 14.24 2.10
N ILE A 249 7.09 15.01 1.97
CA ILE A 249 8.03 14.98 0.85
C ILE A 249 9.37 14.46 1.35
N SER A 250 9.82 13.37 0.72
CA SER A 250 11.05 12.64 1.07
C SER A 250 12.33 13.34 0.63
N SER A 251 12.30 13.99 -0.53
CA SER A 251 13.51 14.49 -1.20
C SER A 251 13.21 15.59 -2.20
N THR A 252 14.26 16.27 -2.67
CA THR A 252 14.21 17.19 -3.81
C THR A 252 13.74 16.47 -5.08
N ILE A 253 14.21 15.24 -5.32
CA ILE A 253 13.81 14.40 -6.46
C ILE A 253 12.29 14.14 -6.45
N ALA A 254 11.74 13.79 -5.29
CA ALA A 254 10.30 13.56 -5.14
C ALA A 254 9.49 14.84 -5.35
N LEU A 255 9.99 15.98 -4.86
CA LEU A 255 9.35 17.27 -5.06
C LEU A 255 9.31 17.66 -6.55
N GLU A 256 10.44 17.55 -7.25
CA GLU A 256 10.54 17.86 -8.68
C GLU A 256 9.61 16.98 -9.51
N TYR A 257 9.56 15.67 -9.18
CA TYR A 257 8.63 14.75 -9.82
C TYR A 257 7.18 15.21 -9.64
N LEU A 258 6.75 15.45 -8.40
CA LEU A 258 5.36 15.83 -8.13
C LEU A 258 4.98 17.16 -8.80
N LYS A 259 5.89 18.14 -8.81
CA LYS A 259 5.70 19.42 -9.52
C LYS A 259 5.54 19.24 -11.02
N LYS A 260 6.39 18.41 -11.64
CA LYS A 260 6.31 18.11 -13.08
C LYS A 260 4.94 17.58 -13.50
N TYR A 261 4.29 16.81 -12.64
CA TYR A 261 2.96 16.25 -12.91
C TYR A 261 1.82 17.12 -12.37
N GLY A 262 2.09 18.37 -12.02
CA GLY A 262 1.08 19.38 -11.73
C GLY A 262 0.52 19.33 -10.32
N LEU A 263 1.29 18.88 -9.32
CA LEU A 263 0.87 18.93 -7.92
C LEU A 263 0.46 20.36 -7.48
N ASP A 264 1.12 21.38 -8.03
CA ASP A 264 0.82 22.80 -7.77
C ASP A 264 -0.61 23.22 -8.15
N LYS A 265 -1.33 22.38 -8.93
CA LYS A 265 -2.74 22.60 -9.31
C LYS A 265 -3.73 22.14 -8.23
N TYR A 266 -3.26 21.55 -7.13
CA TYR A 266 -4.12 20.98 -6.09
C TYR A 266 -3.88 21.64 -4.72
N LYS A 267 -4.89 21.60 -3.86
CA LYS A 267 -4.85 22.15 -2.50
C LYS A 267 -4.15 21.18 -1.53
N VAL A 268 -2.86 20.94 -1.75
CA VAL A 268 -2.03 20.07 -0.90
C VAL A 268 -0.91 20.89 -0.26
N LYS A 269 -0.79 20.86 1.07
CA LYS A 269 0.35 21.44 1.79
C LYS A 269 1.51 20.46 1.70
N LEU A 270 2.71 20.92 1.33
CA LEU A 270 3.89 20.06 1.17
C LEU A 270 4.80 20.22 2.38
N ALA A 271 5.05 19.13 3.10
CA ALA A 271 5.94 19.09 4.25
C ALA A 271 7.26 18.42 3.87
N LYS A 272 8.38 19.16 3.82
CA LYS A 272 9.71 18.64 3.45
C LYS A 272 10.37 17.95 4.64
N VAL A 273 9.97 16.70 4.90
CA VAL A 273 10.21 16.03 6.18
C VAL A 273 11.06 14.77 6.09
N GLY A 274 11.41 14.30 4.89
CA GLY A 274 12.24 13.11 4.74
C GLY A 274 11.44 11.81 4.66
N TYR A 275 12.10 10.67 4.93
CA TYR A 275 11.54 9.35 4.71
C TYR A 275 11.82 8.39 5.89
N PRO A 276 10.88 8.25 6.84
CA PRO A 276 11.06 7.43 8.05
C PRO A 276 11.41 5.96 7.77
N SER A 277 10.91 5.40 6.67
CA SER A 277 11.24 4.02 6.28
C SER A 277 12.72 3.85 5.95
N LEU A 278 13.37 4.86 5.37
CA LEU A 278 14.82 4.83 5.17
C LEU A 278 15.55 4.98 6.50
N ASP A 279 15.13 5.90 7.37
CA ASP A 279 15.75 6.08 8.69
C ASP A 279 15.65 4.78 9.53
N CYS A 280 14.52 4.09 9.47
CA CYS A 280 14.32 2.77 10.05
C CYS A 280 15.34 1.77 9.52
N LYS A 281 15.49 1.67 8.19
CA LYS A 281 16.46 0.76 7.56
C LYS A 281 17.90 1.10 7.95
N LEU A 282 18.25 2.38 7.97
CA LEU A 282 19.59 2.84 8.35
C LEU A 282 19.89 2.53 9.83
N SER A 283 18.89 2.62 10.71
CA SER A 283 19.05 2.28 12.14
C SER A 283 19.27 0.78 12.39
N GLN A 284 18.87 -0.08 11.45
CA GLN A 284 19.08 -1.53 11.53
C GLN A 284 20.48 -1.95 11.09
N ILE A 285 21.24 -1.06 10.44
CA ILE A 285 22.60 -1.35 9.95
C ILE A 285 23.54 -1.44 11.14
N LYS A 286 23.91 -2.67 11.51
CA LYS A 286 24.89 -2.92 12.59
C LYS A 286 26.32 -2.95 12.06
N ASN A 287 26.53 -3.62 10.92
CA ASN A 287 27.83 -3.80 10.30
C ASN A 287 27.74 -3.52 8.80
N ILE A 288 28.64 -2.71 8.27
CA ILE A 288 28.76 -2.49 6.82
C ILE A 288 29.83 -3.45 6.28
N PRO A 289 29.48 -4.40 5.40
CA PRO A 289 30.45 -5.29 4.78
C PRO A 289 31.51 -4.48 4.02
N LYS A 290 32.79 -4.78 4.27
CA LYS A 290 33.91 -4.10 3.56
C LYS A 290 33.92 -4.43 2.07
N ASN A 291 33.64 -5.69 1.73
CA ASN A 291 33.67 -6.21 0.37
C ASN A 291 32.33 -6.89 0.04
N PRO A 292 31.29 -6.13 -0.34
CA PRO A 292 30.04 -6.70 -0.85
C PRO A 292 30.35 -7.54 -2.12
N LYS A 293 29.71 -8.71 -2.24
CA LYS A 293 30.03 -9.71 -3.28
C LYS A 293 28.86 -10.07 -4.18
N ASN A 294 27.64 -9.73 -3.76
CA ASN A 294 26.43 -10.29 -4.37
C ASN A 294 25.76 -9.26 -5.29
N ILE A 295 24.93 -9.77 -6.19
CA ILE A 295 24.00 -8.98 -7.00
C ILE A 295 22.59 -9.31 -6.54
N PHE A 296 21.81 -8.30 -6.20
CA PHE A 296 20.39 -8.48 -5.89
C PHE A 296 19.56 -8.29 -7.17
N LEU A 297 18.71 -9.25 -7.50
CA LEU A 297 17.85 -9.20 -8.68
C LEU A 297 16.37 -9.13 -8.25
N SER A 298 15.72 -8.02 -8.57
CA SER A 298 14.30 -7.81 -8.30
C SER A 298 13.63 -7.18 -9.51
N ILE A 299 13.01 -8.02 -10.33
CA ILE A 299 12.33 -7.60 -11.57
C ILE A 299 10.83 -7.86 -11.50
N ASP A 300 10.07 -7.14 -12.31
CA ASP A 300 8.65 -7.37 -12.43
C ASP A 300 8.31 -8.67 -13.13
N ASN A 301 7.09 -9.15 -12.85
CA ASN A 301 6.54 -10.34 -13.45
C ASN A 301 6.11 -10.09 -14.91
N ASN A 302 7.09 -9.92 -15.81
CA ASN A 302 6.91 -9.58 -17.21
C ASN A 302 7.77 -10.48 -18.11
N ALA A 303 7.13 -11.20 -19.04
CA ALA A 303 7.81 -12.16 -19.92
C ALA A 303 8.96 -11.54 -20.71
N LEU A 304 8.78 -10.35 -21.27
CA LEU A 304 9.81 -9.64 -22.03
C LEU A 304 11.05 -9.36 -21.18
N ILE A 305 10.84 -8.91 -19.94
CA ILE A 305 11.95 -8.60 -19.01
C ILE A 305 12.72 -9.88 -18.70
N TYR A 306 12.02 -10.98 -18.39
CA TYR A 306 12.62 -12.28 -18.13
C TYR A 306 13.44 -12.81 -19.30
N GLU A 307 12.87 -12.79 -20.51
CA GLU A 307 13.56 -13.25 -21.73
C GLU A 307 14.79 -12.40 -22.05
N SER A 308 14.68 -11.08 -21.88
CA SER A 308 15.75 -10.15 -22.27
C SER A 308 16.92 -10.15 -21.27
N ILE A 309 16.66 -10.35 -19.97
CA ILE A 309 17.69 -10.31 -18.92
C ILE A 309 18.42 -11.66 -18.77
N GLU A 310 17.80 -12.75 -19.20
CA GLU A 310 18.32 -14.11 -19.05
C GLU A 310 19.77 -14.28 -19.55
N PRO A 311 20.17 -13.76 -20.73
CA PRO A 311 21.57 -13.84 -21.17
C PRO A 311 22.55 -13.18 -20.21
N LEU A 312 22.18 -12.03 -19.62
CA LEU A 312 23.00 -11.33 -18.64
C LEU A 312 23.14 -12.16 -17.36
N ILE A 313 22.02 -12.66 -16.82
CA ILE A 313 22.04 -13.48 -15.60
C ILE A 313 22.87 -14.75 -15.81
N LYS A 314 22.71 -15.43 -16.94
CA LYS A 314 23.50 -16.61 -17.29
C LYS A 314 25.00 -16.29 -17.32
N SER A 315 25.39 -15.21 -18.02
CA SER A 315 26.79 -14.80 -18.13
C SER A 315 27.41 -14.47 -16.77
N LEU A 316 26.68 -13.79 -15.90
CA LEU A 316 27.13 -13.48 -14.54
C LEU A 316 27.32 -14.74 -13.69
N LEU A 317 26.37 -15.67 -13.74
CA LEU A 317 26.47 -16.95 -13.02
C LEU A 317 27.63 -17.82 -13.53
N ASP A 318 27.83 -17.87 -14.85
CA ASP A 318 28.95 -18.59 -15.47
C ASP A 318 30.32 -18.00 -15.07
N ASN A 319 30.37 -16.69 -14.76
CA ASN A 319 31.55 -16.00 -14.23
C ASN A 319 31.62 -15.99 -12.69
N ASN A 320 30.90 -16.91 -12.04
CA ASN A 320 30.91 -17.13 -10.58
C ASN A 320 30.43 -15.94 -9.73
N GLU A 321 29.64 -15.02 -10.32
CA GLU A 321 28.93 -13.99 -9.55
C GLU A 321 27.77 -14.62 -8.79
N THR A 322 27.52 -14.16 -7.56
CA THR A 322 26.37 -14.63 -6.78
C THR A 322 25.17 -13.73 -7.03
N ILE A 323 24.06 -14.33 -7.47
CA ILE A 323 22.80 -13.61 -7.74
C ILE A 323 21.75 -14.04 -6.73
N ILE A 324 21.23 -13.08 -5.98
CA ILE A 324 20.10 -13.24 -5.07
C ILE A 324 18.85 -12.77 -5.82
N PHE A 325 18.06 -13.72 -6.30
CA PHE A 325 16.81 -13.43 -6.99
C PHE A 325 15.64 -13.37 -6.00
N ARG A 326 14.96 -12.22 -5.96
CA ARG A 326 13.75 -12.01 -5.18
C ARG A 326 12.54 -11.80 -6.10
N PRO A 327 11.71 -12.83 -6.33
CA PRO A 327 10.42 -12.63 -6.98
C PRO A 327 9.51 -11.77 -6.10
N LYS A 328 8.60 -10.99 -6.72
CA LYS A 328 7.55 -10.28 -5.97
C LYS A 328 6.74 -11.29 -5.12
N PRO A 329 6.51 -11.05 -3.81
CA PRO A 329 5.87 -12.04 -2.92
C PRO A 329 4.52 -12.57 -3.43
N GLN A 330 3.74 -11.71 -4.08
CA GLN A 330 2.42 -12.05 -4.63
C GLN A 330 2.48 -12.94 -5.89
N HIS A 331 3.67 -13.18 -6.43
CA HIS A 331 3.89 -13.86 -7.70
C HIS A 331 4.88 -15.03 -7.56
N ILE A 332 5.31 -15.40 -6.36
CA ILE A 332 6.31 -16.48 -6.17
C ILE A 332 5.92 -17.77 -6.91
N SER A 333 4.63 -18.12 -6.89
CA SER A 333 4.04 -19.30 -7.54
C SER A 333 3.54 -19.05 -8.98
N ASN A 334 3.85 -17.90 -9.58
CA ASN A 334 3.51 -17.60 -10.96
C ASN A 334 4.41 -18.39 -11.93
N ASN A 335 3.82 -18.91 -13.01
CA ASN A 335 4.50 -19.68 -14.05
C ASN A 335 5.76 -18.98 -14.60
N LEU A 336 5.76 -17.66 -14.77
CA LEU A 336 6.94 -16.93 -15.25
C LEU A 336 8.11 -17.03 -14.26
N ASN A 337 7.84 -16.80 -12.97
CA ASN A 337 8.85 -16.89 -11.92
C ASN A 337 9.35 -18.31 -11.75
N THR A 338 8.46 -19.31 -11.75
CA THR A 338 8.86 -20.72 -11.63
C THR A 338 9.68 -21.17 -12.82
N ASN A 339 9.32 -20.76 -14.04
CA ASN A 339 10.08 -21.06 -15.25
C ASN A 339 11.46 -20.41 -15.21
N PHE A 340 11.55 -19.13 -14.84
CA PHE A 340 12.82 -18.43 -14.72
C PHE A 340 13.73 -19.08 -13.67
N ILE A 341 13.20 -19.39 -12.48
CA ILE A 341 13.93 -20.11 -11.43
C ILE A 341 14.44 -21.46 -11.94
N SER A 342 13.61 -22.22 -12.67
CA SER A 342 13.97 -23.56 -13.14
C SER A 342 15.16 -23.56 -14.10
N LYS A 343 15.34 -22.49 -14.88
CA LYS A 343 16.47 -22.32 -15.82
C LYS A 343 17.81 -22.22 -15.10
N PHE A 344 17.82 -21.64 -13.90
CA PHE A 344 19.04 -21.38 -13.14
C PHE A 344 19.23 -22.30 -11.92
N LYS A 345 18.33 -23.26 -11.69
CA LYS A 345 18.37 -24.17 -10.52
C LYS A 345 19.68 -24.95 -10.35
N LYS A 346 20.44 -25.14 -11.44
CA LYS A 346 21.71 -25.88 -11.44
C LYS A 346 22.89 -25.05 -10.92
N TYR A 347 22.73 -23.73 -10.84
CA TYR A 347 23.77 -22.81 -10.39
C TYR A 347 23.70 -22.66 -8.87
N THR A 348 24.75 -23.07 -8.15
CA THR A 348 24.83 -22.96 -6.68
C THR A 348 24.94 -21.50 -6.22
N ASN A 349 25.44 -20.63 -7.10
CA ASN A 349 25.53 -19.18 -6.93
C ASN A 349 24.24 -18.43 -7.35
N PHE A 350 23.14 -19.14 -7.65
CA PHE A 350 21.81 -18.55 -7.84
C PHE A 350 20.92 -18.84 -6.63
N ILE A 351 20.69 -17.83 -5.81
CA ILE A 351 19.96 -17.92 -4.53
C ILE A 351 18.56 -17.33 -4.70
N ILE A 352 17.54 -17.99 -4.14
CA ILE A 352 16.16 -17.50 -4.18
C ILE A 352 15.77 -16.95 -2.82
N ASP A 353 15.54 -15.64 -2.74
CA ASP A 353 15.01 -15.00 -1.54
C ASP A 353 13.47 -15.06 -1.56
N ARG A 354 12.90 -15.78 -0.59
CA ARG A 354 11.46 -15.96 -0.39
C ARG A 354 10.94 -15.30 0.89
N LYS A 355 11.78 -14.54 1.61
CA LYS A 355 11.39 -13.88 2.86
C LYS A 355 10.26 -12.88 2.60
N ASP A 356 9.34 -12.67 3.52
CA ASP A 356 8.28 -11.64 3.34
C ASP A 356 8.84 -10.22 3.32
N VAL A 357 9.89 -9.98 4.12
CA VAL A 357 10.57 -8.68 4.26
C VAL A 357 11.99 -8.80 3.74
N VAL A 358 12.47 -7.76 3.05
CA VAL A 358 13.86 -7.68 2.58
C VAL A 358 14.78 -7.45 3.77
N ASP A 359 15.79 -8.32 3.90
CA ASP A 359 16.80 -8.25 4.94
C ASP A 359 17.86 -7.19 4.58
N MET A 360 18.11 -6.26 5.51
CA MET A 360 19.07 -5.17 5.29
C MET A 360 20.51 -5.67 5.21
N ASP A 361 20.89 -6.68 5.99
CA ASP A 361 22.25 -7.23 5.97
C ASP A 361 22.53 -7.94 4.63
N GLU A 362 21.49 -8.56 4.05
CA GLU A 362 21.55 -9.19 2.73
C GLU A 362 21.73 -8.14 1.62
N LEU A 363 20.95 -7.05 1.65
CA LEU A 363 21.15 -5.92 0.72
C LEU A 363 22.53 -5.28 0.87
N LEU A 364 23.04 -5.16 2.09
CA LEU A 364 24.36 -4.57 2.36
C LEU A 364 25.52 -5.45 1.86
N ASN A 365 25.31 -6.76 1.72
CA ASN A 365 26.26 -7.66 1.08
C ASN A 365 26.21 -7.61 -0.45
N CYS A 366 25.24 -6.91 -1.04
CA CYS A 366 25.16 -6.71 -2.47
C CYS A 366 25.91 -5.44 -2.90
N PHE A 367 26.69 -5.54 -3.98
CA PHE A 367 27.34 -4.38 -4.58
C PHE A 367 26.45 -3.69 -5.63
N LEU A 368 25.44 -4.41 -6.13
CA LEU A 368 24.52 -3.95 -7.16
C LEU A 368 23.11 -4.51 -6.93
N LEU A 369 22.10 -3.67 -7.17
CA LEU A 369 20.72 -4.10 -7.42
C LEU A 369 20.47 -4.03 -8.92
N ILE A 370 19.91 -5.09 -9.53
CA ILE A 370 19.37 -5.07 -10.88
C ILE A 370 17.85 -5.14 -10.80
N SER A 371 17.18 -4.19 -11.45
CA SER A 371 15.73 -4.10 -11.50
C SER A 371 15.29 -3.45 -12.81
N ASP A 372 14.08 -3.75 -13.27
CA ASP A 372 13.47 -3.07 -14.40
C ASP A 372 12.71 -1.82 -13.95
N TYR A 373 12.10 -1.84 -12.77
CA TYR A 373 11.41 -0.68 -12.22
C TYR A 373 11.10 -0.71 -10.73
N GLY A 374 10.92 0.49 -10.16
CA GLY A 374 10.27 0.68 -8.88
C GLY A 374 11.11 1.45 -7.85
N SER A 375 10.50 1.70 -6.70
CA SER A 375 11.10 2.46 -5.60
C SER A 375 12.31 1.75 -4.94
N MET A 376 12.50 0.46 -5.20
CA MET A 376 13.66 -0.30 -4.73
C MET A 376 14.97 0.20 -5.33
N LEU A 377 14.97 0.74 -6.56
CA LEU A 377 16.15 1.34 -7.19
C LEU A 377 16.76 2.45 -6.30
N PHE A 378 15.92 3.37 -5.83
CA PHE A 378 16.33 4.41 -4.89
C PHE A 378 16.61 3.86 -3.50
N THR A 379 15.72 3.01 -2.99
CA THR A 379 15.81 2.52 -1.61
C THR A 379 17.10 1.73 -1.39
N PHE A 380 17.51 0.93 -2.38
CA PHE A 380 18.81 0.24 -2.36
C PHE A 380 19.95 1.25 -2.33
N ALA A 381 20.00 2.17 -3.30
CA ALA A 381 21.07 3.14 -3.39
C ALA A 381 21.21 3.98 -2.11
N PHE A 382 20.08 4.26 -1.45
CA PHE A 382 20.06 5.03 -0.22
C PHE A 382 20.54 4.29 1.00
N ALA A 383 20.15 3.03 1.13
CA ALA A 383 20.52 2.24 2.28
C ALA A 383 21.96 1.72 2.18
N THR A 384 22.45 1.45 0.96
CA THR A 384 23.76 0.82 0.75
C THR A 384 24.85 1.80 0.30
N ASN A 385 24.49 2.99 -0.19
CA ASN A 385 25.38 3.93 -0.89
C ASN A 385 26.02 3.32 -2.15
N ARG A 386 25.31 2.43 -2.85
CA ARG A 386 25.79 1.72 -4.06
C ARG A 386 24.85 1.94 -5.23
N PRO A 387 25.31 1.84 -6.48
CA PRO A 387 24.44 2.08 -7.62
C PRO A 387 23.39 0.97 -7.76
N ALA A 388 22.27 1.32 -8.39
CA ALA A 388 21.32 0.33 -8.91
C ALA A 388 21.33 0.36 -10.44
N LEU A 389 21.25 -0.81 -11.07
CA LEU A 389 21.12 -0.98 -12.51
C LEU A 389 19.64 -1.05 -12.89
N ILE A 390 19.22 -0.12 -13.74
CA ILE A 390 17.94 -0.17 -14.43
C ILE A 390 18.13 -0.99 -15.71
N PHE A 391 17.49 -2.16 -15.78
CA PHE A 391 17.46 -2.99 -16.98
C PHE A 391 16.22 -2.66 -17.82
N ASP A 392 16.43 -2.03 -18.98
CA ASP A 392 15.36 -1.46 -19.80
C ASP A 392 15.48 -1.92 -21.27
N PRO A 393 15.18 -3.18 -21.60
CA PRO A 393 15.45 -3.74 -22.92
C PRO A 393 14.77 -3.01 -24.08
N LYS A 394 13.73 -2.21 -23.83
CA LYS A 394 13.00 -1.44 -24.84
C LYS A 394 13.24 0.07 -24.80
N LYS A 395 14.19 0.54 -23.99
CA LYS A 395 14.52 1.97 -23.82
C LYS A 395 13.31 2.82 -23.39
N TYR A 396 12.36 2.22 -22.68
CA TYR A 396 11.14 2.90 -22.21
C TYR A 396 11.46 3.96 -21.15
N TYR A 397 12.45 3.74 -20.29
CA TYR A 397 12.81 4.66 -19.20
C TYR A 397 13.39 5.97 -19.72
N LEU A 398 14.27 5.90 -20.72
CA LEU A 398 14.85 7.09 -21.33
C LEU A 398 13.85 7.86 -22.19
N LYS A 399 12.97 7.17 -22.90
CA LYS A 399 11.97 7.81 -23.78
C LYS A 399 10.85 8.52 -23.03
N SER A 400 10.52 8.07 -21.81
CA SER A 400 9.34 8.55 -21.07
C SER A 400 9.60 9.70 -20.10
N SER A 401 10.80 10.31 -20.09
CA SER A 401 11.17 11.34 -19.11
C SER A 401 10.88 10.88 -17.67
N ASN A 402 11.27 9.62 -17.43
CA ASN A 402 10.91 8.85 -16.25
C ASN A 402 11.59 9.42 -15.00
N PRO A 403 10.84 9.70 -13.92
CA PRO A 403 11.40 10.28 -12.70
C PRO A 403 12.32 9.34 -11.92
N PHE A 404 12.30 8.05 -12.23
CA PHE A 404 13.04 7.07 -11.45
C PHE A 404 14.51 6.98 -11.86
N TYR A 405 14.95 7.60 -12.96
CA TYR A 405 16.36 7.63 -13.32
C TYR A 405 17.10 8.80 -12.65
N ASN A 406 18.28 8.51 -12.13
CA ASN A 406 19.19 9.51 -11.59
C ASN A 406 20.63 9.08 -11.88
N LYS A 407 21.35 9.86 -12.69
CA LYS A 407 22.73 9.53 -13.11
C LYS A 407 23.74 9.37 -11.96
N ASN A 408 23.44 9.90 -10.77
CA ASN A 408 24.32 9.76 -9.61
C ASN A 408 24.03 8.48 -8.81
N LEU A 409 22.90 7.82 -9.06
CA LEU A 409 22.45 6.65 -8.31
C LEU A 409 22.32 5.42 -9.21
N HIS A 410 22.06 5.61 -10.50
CA HIS A 410 21.59 4.57 -11.38
C HIS A 410 22.49 4.42 -12.60
N LEU A 411 22.72 3.15 -12.94
CA LEU A 411 23.26 2.70 -14.21
C LEU A 411 22.10 2.23 -15.09
N ILE A 412 22.30 2.16 -16.40
CA ILE A 412 21.29 1.67 -17.35
C ILE A 412 21.90 0.62 -18.26
N ALA A 413 21.17 -0.47 -18.47
CA ALA A 413 21.47 -1.49 -19.47
C ALA A 413 20.23 -1.83 -20.29
N TYR A 414 20.46 -2.25 -21.52
CA TYR A 414 19.42 -2.63 -22.49
C TYR A 414 19.56 -4.08 -22.96
N ASP A 415 20.76 -4.64 -22.78
CA ASP A 415 21.18 -5.91 -23.36
C ASP A 415 22.35 -6.48 -22.54
N LEU A 416 22.89 -7.60 -23.02
CA LEU A 416 24.03 -8.28 -22.40
C LEU A 416 25.25 -7.37 -22.28
N ASP A 417 25.67 -6.73 -23.36
CA ASP A 417 26.93 -5.96 -23.41
C ASP A 417 26.89 -4.75 -22.49
N THR A 418 25.79 -3.99 -22.55
CA THR A 418 25.58 -2.83 -21.66
C THR A 418 25.39 -3.28 -20.21
N GLY A 419 24.75 -4.44 -19.99
CA GLY A 419 24.60 -5.06 -18.68
C GLY A 419 25.95 -5.42 -18.04
N LEU A 420 26.83 -6.11 -18.77
CA LEU A 420 28.15 -6.49 -18.28
C LEU A 420 29.01 -5.26 -17.98
N LYS A 421 28.98 -4.23 -18.85
CA LYS A 421 29.67 -2.96 -18.60
C LYS A 421 29.19 -2.29 -17.31
N ALA A 422 27.86 -2.21 -17.12
CA ALA A 422 27.28 -1.62 -15.91
C ALA A 422 27.62 -2.42 -14.64
N VAL A 423 27.67 -3.76 -14.71
CA VAL A 423 28.09 -4.59 -13.58
C VAL A 423 29.55 -4.31 -13.20
N GLN A 424 30.44 -4.16 -14.18
CA GLN A 424 31.83 -3.80 -13.92
C GLN A 424 31.95 -2.40 -13.31
N GLU A 425 31.23 -1.41 -13.86
CA GLU A 425 31.20 -0.06 -13.29
C GLU A 425 30.71 -0.06 -11.83
N ALA A 426 29.69 -0.86 -11.51
CA ALA A 426 29.15 -0.97 -10.16
C ALA A 426 30.17 -1.49 -9.13
N LYS A 427 31.07 -2.40 -9.53
CA LYS A 427 32.12 -2.93 -8.63
C LYS A 427 33.11 -1.86 -8.17
N TYR A 428 33.36 -0.87 -9.03
CA TYR A 428 34.32 0.22 -8.77
C TYR A 428 33.64 1.56 -8.45
N ALA A 429 32.33 1.53 -8.15
CA ALA A 429 31.56 2.74 -7.91
C ALA A 429 32.06 3.51 -6.66
N ASP A 430 32.17 4.83 -6.80
CA ASP A 430 32.52 5.71 -5.68
C ASP A 430 31.33 5.85 -4.71
N THR A 431 31.30 4.98 -3.70
CA THR A 431 30.27 4.98 -2.66
C THR A 431 30.27 6.26 -1.82
N LYS A 432 31.39 6.99 -1.71
CA LYS A 432 31.44 8.28 -1.00
C LYS A 432 30.70 9.35 -1.79
N LYS A 433 30.88 9.37 -3.12
CA LYS A 433 30.14 10.27 -4.01
C LYS A 433 28.63 10.05 -3.90
N ILE A 434 28.18 8.79 -3.92
CA ILE A 434 26.76 8.45 -3.72
C ILE A 434 26.32 8.96 -2.35
N LYS A 435 26.99 8.57 -1.26
CA LYS A 435 26.66 8.99 0.11
C LYS A 435 26.56 10.51 0.26
N ASN A 436 27.49 11.26 -0.33
CA ASN A 436 27.48 12.72 -0.29
C ASN A 436 26.30 13.29 -1.08
N TYR A 437 26.01 12.74 -2.26
CA TYR A 437 24.83 13.11 -3.03
C TYR A 437 23.52 12.88 -2.24
N LEU A 438 23.41 11.77 -1.52
CA LEU A 438 22.21 11.45 -0.73
C LEU A 438 21.92 12.51 0.35
N LYS A 439 22.96 13.00 1.01
CA LYS A 439 22.83 14.06 2.03
C LYS A 439 22.31 15.37 1.46
N THR A 440 22.49 15.63 0.17
CA THR A 440 22.01 16.86 -0.46
C THR A 440 20.58 16.75 -0.99
N VAL A 441 20.11 15.53 -1.28
CA VAL A 441 18.77 15.34 -1.89
C VAL A 441 17.70 14.87 -0.91
N ILE A 442 18.05 14.13 0.14
CA ILE A 442 17.07 13.61 1.11
C ILE A 442 16.88 14.64 2.23
N TYR A 443 15.64 15.09 2.43
CA TYR A 443 15.33 15.99 3.54
C TYR A 443 15.46 15.25 4.87
N ASN A 444 16.03 15.91 5.88
CA ASN A 444 16.11 15.41 7.27
C ASN A 444 16.57 13.96 7.41
N LEU A 445 17.54 13.51 6.60
CA LEU A 445 18.06 12.14 6.67
C LEU A 445 18.54 11.80 8.10
N GLY A 446 18.02 10.72 8.67
CA GLY A 446 18.25 10.30 10.07
C GLY A 446 17.42 11.03 11.12
N LYS A 447 16.62 12.02 10.71
CA LYS A 447 15.75 12.86 11.57
C LYS A 447 14.35 13.05 10.98
N SER A 448 13.92 12.17 10.08
CA SER A 448 12.67 12.36 9.34
C SER A 448 11.47 12.40 10.28
N SER A 449 11.45 11.51 11.27
CA SER A 449 10.35 11.39 12.23
C SER A 449 10.27 12.57 13.20
N GLU A 450 11.41 13.20 13.51
CA GLU A 450 11.44 14.45 14.29
C GLU A 450 10.83 15.60 13.48
N ALA A 451 11.21 15.73 12.20
CA ALA A 451 10.67 16.75 11.30
C ALA A 451 9.15 16.56 11.07
N ILE A 452 8.69 15.30 10.91
CA ILE A 452 7.27 14.98 10.81
C ILE A 452 6.52 15.38 12.08
N ALA A 453 7.05 15.09 13.26
CA ALA A 453 6.41 15.42 14.52
C ALA A 453 6.19 16.95 14.68
N LYS A 454 7.18 17.77 14.30
CA LYS A 454 7.07 19.23 14.31
C LYS A 454 6.00 19.77 13.36
N GLU A 455 5.89 19.19 12.16
CA GLU A 455 4.84 19.55 11.21
C GLU A 455 3.44 19.18 11.73
N ILE A 456 3.32 18.01 12.39
CA ILE A 456 2.08 17.58 13.02
C ILE A 456 1.69 18.52 14.17
N GLU A 457 2.64 18.91 15.01
CA GLU A 457 2.42 19.87 16.11
C GLU A 457 1.83 21.18 15.59
N GLY A 458 2.41 21.75 14.54
CA GLY A 458 1.86 22.95 13.89
C GLY A 458 0.41 22.77 13.43
N LEU A 459 0.08 21.61 12.85
CA LEU A 459 -1.30 21.30 12.43
C LEU A 459 -2.27 21.12 13.60
N THR A 460 -1.79 20.74 14.78
CA THR A 460 -2.64 20.59 15.99
C THR A 460 -2.97 21.91 16.68
N ILE A 461 -2.18 22.97 16.42
CA ILE A 461 -2.34 24.32 16.99
C ILE A 461 -3.18 25.21 16.07
N GLU A 462 -2.94 25.15 14.75
CA GLU A 462 -3.78 25.76 13.70
C GLU A 462 -5.23 25.24 13.78
#